data_AF-A0A2V7W0R0-F1
#
_entry.id   AF-A0A2V7W0R0-F1
#
_cell.length_a   1.000
_cell.length_b   1.000
_cell.length_c   1.000
_cell.angle_alpha   90.00
_cell.angle_beta   90.00
_cell.angle_gamma   90.00
#
_symmetry.space_group_name_H-M   'P 1'
#
loop_
_entity.id
_entity.type
_entity.pdbx_description
1 polymer ?
#
loop_
_entity_poly.entity_id
_entity_poly.type
_entity_poly.pdbx_seq_one_letter_code
_entity_poly.pdbx_strand_id
1 'polypeptide(L)'
;MTNVPPPTPGKGGELVYPQQPPKDPILILVLNLLVAGCLGYFMIGQKMKGIVSLIAVLVLAIPTCGAGSLLVSVAAAIDGYMQAQQLQAGHPVAQWTFFNDHR
;
A
#
# COMPACT_ATOMS: atom_id res chain seq x y z
N MET A 1 -0.76 -22.59 -8.31
CA MET A 1 0.65 -22.33 -7.98
C MET A 1 0.87 -20.84 -8.16
N THR A 2 0.72 -20.05 -7.09
CA THR A 2 0.88 -18.60 -7.15
C THR A 2 2.37 -18.29 -7.27
N ASN A 3 2.77 -17.65 -8.37
CA ASN A 3 4.14 -17.13 -8.58
C ASN A 3 4.39 -15.98 -7.61
N VAL A 4 4.58 -16.30 -6.34
CA VAL A 4 4.97 -15.35 -5.29
C VAL A 4 6.49 -15.19 -5.42
N PRO A 5 7.01 -13.98 -5.68
CA PRO A 5 8.45 -13.76 -5.86
C PRO A 5 9.22 -14.10 -4.57
N PRO A 6 10.50 -14.48 -4.62
CA PRO A 6 11.26 -14.75 -3.41
C PRO A 6 11.37 -13.50 -2.52
N PRO A 7 11.46 -13.64 -1.18
CA PRO A 7 11.56 -12.53 -0.26
C PRO A 7 12.82 -11.71 -0.56
N THR A 8 12.67 -10.40 -0.71
CA THR A 8 13.78 -9.51 -1.08
C THR A 8 14.69 -9.31 0.14
N PRO A 9 16.02 -9.49 0.09
CA PRO A 9 16.91 -9.17 1.22
C PRO A 9 17.16 -7.66 1.37
N GLY A 10 17.16 -7.14 2.61
CA GLY A 10 17.76 -5.85 2.96
C GLY A 10 17.19 -4.53 2.39
N LYS A 11 15.90 -4.43 2.02
CA LYS A 11 15.28 -3.17 1.53
C LYS A 11 14.01 -2.81 2.31
N GLY A 12 13.91 -1.57 2.77
CA GLY A 12 12.61 -0.97 3.13
C GLY A 12 12.19 -0.95 4.61
N GLY A 13 13.15 -1.05 5.53
CA GLY A 13 12.96 -0.63 6.92
C GLY A 13 12.18 -1.61 7.80
N GLU A 14 11.44 -1.08 8.77
CA GLU A 14 10.66 -1.84 9.75
C GLU A 14 9.68 -2.81 9.08
N LEU A 15 9.57 -4.00 9.65
CA LEU A 15 8.65 -5.04 9.17
C LEU A 15 7.26 -4.85 9.77
N VAL A 16 6.27 -5.01 8.91
CA VAL A 16 4.86 -5.08 9.23
C VAL A 16 4.45 -6.54 9.13
N TYR A 17 3.96 -7.07 10.24
CA TYR A 17 3.54 -8.47 10.34
C TYR A 17 2.04 -8.63 10.08
N PRO A 18 1.61 -9.80 9.56
CA PRO A 18 0.20 -10.16 9.43
C PRO A 18 -0.58 -9.95 10.73
N GLN A 19 -1.77 -9.35 10.63
CA GLN A 19 -2.69 -9.17 11.76
C GLN A 19 -3.77 -10.25 11.75
N GLN A 20 -4.30 -10.59 12.94
CA GLN A 20 -5.49 -11.43 13.10
C GLN A 20 -6.66 -10.61 13.69
N PRO A 21 -7.81 -10.49 13.01
CA PRO A 21 -8.12 -11.04 11.69
C PRO A 21 -7.38 -10.30 10.54
N PRO A 22 -7.08 -10.98 9.41
CA PRO A 22 -6.52 -10.34 8.23
C PRO A 22 -7.42 -9.23 7.71
N LYS A 23 -6.83 -8.15 7.20
CA LYS A 23 -7.58 -7.08 6.54
C LYS A 23 -7.94 -7.52 5.12
N ASP A 24 -9.18 -7.26 4.70
CA ASP A 24 -9.65 -7.58 3.36
C ASP A 24 -8.91 -6.70 2.32
N PRO A 25 -8.19 -7.29 1.35
CA PRO A 25 -7.50 -6.54 0.30
C PRO A 25 -8.40 -5.61 -0.51
N ILE A 26 -9.66 -6.00 -0.75
CA ILE A 26 -10.62 -5.19 -1.51
C ILE A 26 -10.96 -3.92 -0.72
N LEU A 27 -11.13 -4.05 0.60
CA LEU A 27 -11.35 -2.89 1.47
C LEU A 27 -10.16 -1.93 1.41
N ILE A 28 -8.93 -2.45 1.44
CA ILE A 28 -7.71 -1.63 1.35
C ILE A 28 -7.63 -0.89 0.01
N LEU A 29 -7.96 -1.57 -1.10
CA LEU A 29 -8.03 -0.99 -2.43
C LEU A 29 -9.00 0.20 -2.46
N VAL A 30 -10.24 -0.02 -2.03
CA VAL A 30 -11.30 1.01 -2.08
C VAL A 30 -10.93 2.21 -1.22
N LEU A 31 -10.36 1.97 -0.03
CA LEU A 31 -9.94 3.06 0.87
C LEU A 31 -8.80 3.90 0.30
N ASN A 32 -7.80 3.26 -0.32
CA ASN A 32 -6.73 4.01 -0.96
C ASN A 32 -7.22 4.75 -2.22
N LEU A 33 -8.18 4.19 -2.97
CA LEU A 33 -8.71 4.87 -4.15
C LEU A 33 -9.54 6.11 -3.78
N LEU A 34 -10.41 6.00 -2.77
CA LEU A 34 -11.37 7.05 -2.41
C LEU A 34 -10.80 8.06 -1.40
N VAL A 35 -9.82 7.65 -0.59
CA VAL A 35 -9.31 8.48 0.51
C VAL A 35 -7.83 8.78 0.31
N ALA A 36 -7.53 9.43 -0.82
CA ALA A 36 -6.24 10.05 -1.12
C ALA A 36 -5.02 9.09 -1.03
N GLY A 37 -5.20 7.82 -1.37
CA GLY A 37 -4.13 6.82 -1.32
C GLY A 37 -3.69 6.42 0.09
N CYS A 38 -4.39 6.85 1.14
CA CYS A 38 -3.82 6.95 2.48
C CYS A 38 -4.37 5.89 3.46
N LEU A 39 -5.69 5.82 3.64
CA LEU A 39 -6.29 5.06 4.75
C LEU A 39 -6.02 3.55 4.71
N GLY A 40 -5.96 2.96 3.51
CA GLY A 40 -5.64 1.55 3.35
C GLY A 40 -4.26 1.21 3.90
N TYR A 41 -3.25 2.07 3.68
CA TYR A 41 -1.91 1.89 4.24
C TYR A 41 -1.88 1.99 5.76
N PHE A 42 -2.65 2.91 6.34
CA PHE A 42 -2.78 3.01 7.79
C PHE A 42 -3.41 1.74 8.40
N MET A 43 -4.40 1.16 7.73
CA MET A 43 -5.07 -0.06 8.20
C MET A 43 -4.18 -1.29 8.17
N ILE A 44 -3.28 -1.40 7.18
CA ILE A 44 -2.35 -2.53 7.09
C ILE A 44 -1.03 -2.29 7.83
N GLY A 45 -0.80 -1.11 8.42
CA GLY A 45 0.39 -0.80 9.20
C GLY A 45 1.56 -0.16 8.43
N GLN A 46 1.43 0.05 7.12
CA GLN A 46 2.42 0.77 6.29
C GLN A 46 2.25 2.30 6.39
N LYS A 47 2.27 2.84 7.62
CA LYS A 47 1.91 4.24 7.92
C LYS A 47 2.72 5.26 7.13
N MET A 48 4.01 5.00 6.90
CA MET A 48 4.88 5.93 6.18
C MET A 48 4.41 6.13 4.74
N LYS A 49 3.98 5.06 4.06
CA LYS A 49 3.39 5.16 2.71
C LYS A 49 2.07 5.93 2.72
N GLY A 50 1.25 5.76 3.76
CA GLY A 50 0.01 6.54 3.94
C GLY A 50 0.28 8.04 4.01
N ILE A 51 1.30 8.46 4.75
CA ILE A 51 1.69 9.88 4.84
C ILE A 51 2.20 10.40 3.49
N VAL A 52 3.09 9.63 2.83
CA VAL A 52 3.71 10.03 1.56
C VAL A 52 2.67 10.13 0.44
N SER A 53 1.75 9.17 0.35
CA SER A 53 0.65 9.19 -0.63
C SER A 53 -0.25 10.39 -0.42
N LEU A 54 -0.63 10.71 0.83
CA LEU A 54 -1.43 11.89 1.14
C LEU A 54 -0.74 13.19 0.69
N ILE A 55 0.56 13.35 1.00
CA ILE A 55 1.34 14.52 0.58
C ILE A 55 1.40 14.60 -0.95
N ALA A 56 1.66 13.49 -1.63
CA ALA A 56 1.72 13.45 -3.09
C ALA A 56 0.38 13.83 -3.73
N VAL A 57 -0.74 13.34 -3.19
CA VAL A 57 -2.08 13.71 -3.64
C VAL A 57 -2.33 15.21 -3.47
N LEU A 58 -1.98 15.80 -2.32
CA LEU A 58 -2.18 17.24 -2.05
C LEU A 58 -1.31 18.13 -2.94
N VAL A 59 -0.03 17.78 -3.10
CA VAL A 59 0.92 18.54 -3.91
C VAL A 59 0.55 18.50 -5.39
N LEU A 60 0.05 17.36 -5.89
CA LEU A 60 -0.33 17.22 -7.30
C LEU A 60 -1.73 17.77 -7.59
N ALA A 61 -2.61 17.94 -6.60
CA ALA A 61 -4.01 18.32 -6.83
C ALA A 61 -4.15 19.66 -7.56
N ILE A 62 -3.41 20.67 -7.11
CA ILE A 62 -3.48 22.03 -7.68
C ILE A 62 -2.83 22.10 -9.07
N PRO A 63 -1.55 21.70 -9.28
CA PRO A 63 -0.89 21.89 -10.57
C PRO A 63 -1.45 21.02 -11.70
N THR A 64 -2.11 19.90 -11.37
CA THR A 64 -2.64 18.96 -12.37
C THR A 64 -4.17 18.98 -12.48
N CYS A 65 -4.84 19.94 -11.83
CA CYS A 65 -6.30 19.97 -11.71
C CYS A 65 -6.88 18.62 -11.23
N GLY A 66 -6.18 17.94 -10.32
CA GLY A 66 -6.57 16.65 -9.75
C GLY A 66 -6.17 15.41 -10.55
N ALA A 67 -5.69 15.54 -11.79
CA ALA A 67 -5.33 14.37 -12.61
C ALA A 67 -4.15 13.58 -12.03
N GLY A 68 -3.11 14.26 -11.56
CA GLY A 68 -1.96 13.65 -10.89
C GLY A 68 -2.35 13.00 -9.55
N SER A 69 -3.26 13.63 -8.81
CA SER A 69 -3.83 13.08 -7.58
C SER A 69 -4.60 11.79 -7.82
N LEU A 70 -5.35 11.71 -8.91
CA LEU A 70 -6.06 10.49 -9.30
C LEU A 70 -5.07 9.37 -9.64
N LEU A 71 -4.02 9.66 -10.43
CA LEU A 71 -3.00 8.67 -10.77
C LEU A 71 -2.28 8.12 -9.53
N VAL A 72 -1.92 8.98 -8.58
CA VAL A 72 -1.32 8.55 -7.31
C VAL A 72 -2.28 7.70 -6.50
N SER A 73 -3.56 8.09 -6.42
CA SER A 73 -4.56 7.32 -5.66
C SER A 73 -4.80 5.93 -6.27
N VAL A 74 -4.80 5.81 -7.60
CA VAL A 74 -4.89 4.53 -8.31
C VAL A 74 -3.66 3.67 -8.05
N ALA A 75 -2.46 4.23 -8.17
CA ALA A 75 -1.22 3.49 -7.89
C ALA A 75 -1.17 3.00 -6.44
N ALA A 76 -1.55 3.86 -5.47
CA ALA A 76 -1.65 3.52 -4.07
C ALA A 76 -2.71 2.44 -3.77
N ALA A 77 -3.82 2.44 -4.51
CA ALA A 77 -4.86 1.43 -4.37
C ALA A 77 -4.37 0.05 -4.84
N ILE A 78 -3.70 -0.02 -5.98
CA ILE A 78 -3.11 -1.26 -6.51
C ILE A 78 -2.03 -1.79 -5.57
N ASP A 79 -1.09 -0.93 -5.16
CA ASP A 79 -0.03 -1.31 -4.24
C ASP A 79 -0.59 -1.77 -2.88
N GLY A 80 -1.52 -1.02 -2.28
CA GLY A 80 -2.16 -1.39 -1.02
C GLY A 80 -2.91 -2.72 -1.09
N TYR A 81 -3.61 -2.98 -2.20
CA TYR A 81 -4.27 -4.27 -2.46
C TYR A 81 -3.27 -5.43 -2.44
N MET A 82 -2.18 -5.32 -3.19
CA MET A 82 -1.19 -6.40 -3.31
C MET A 82 -0.45 -6.61 -1.99
N GLN A 83 -0.09 -5.55 -1.27
CA GLN A 83 0.53 -5.65 0.06
C GLN A 83 -0.43 -6.28 1.09
N ALA A 84 -1.72 -5.96 1.03
CA ALA A 84 -2.74 -6.59 1.87
C ALA A 84 -2.89 -8.08 1.55
N GLN A 85 -2.79 -8.49 0.27
CA GLN A 85 -2.76 -9.90 -0.11
C GLN A 85 -1.56 -10.63 0.49
N GLN A 86 -0.37 -10.03 0.47
CA GLN A 86 0.83 -10.64 1.07
C GLN A 86 0.65 -10.84 2.58
N LEU A 87 0.15 -9.81 3.28
CA LEU A 87 -0.16 -9.92 4.71
C LEU A 87 -1.24 -10.96 4.99
N GLN A 88 -2.26 -11.07 4.13
CA GLN A 88 -3.31 -12.08 4.24
C GLN A 88 -2.76 -13.50 4.02
N ALA A 89 -1.78 -13.65 3.13
CA ALA A 89 -1.08 -14.91 2.87
C ALA A 89 -0.07 -15.29 3.98
N GLY A 90 0.10 -14.44 4.99
CA GLY A 90 1.01 -14.68 6.10
C GLY A 90 2.44 -14.21 5.86
N HIS A 91 2.69 -13.47 4.77
CA HIS A 91 4.00 -12.91 4.47
C HIS A 91 4.16 -11.53 5.12
N PRO A 92 5.19 -11.30 5.96
CA PRO A 92 5.49 -9.96 6.43
C PRO A 92 5.92 -9.06 5.27
N VAL A 93 5.68 -7.76 5.42
CA VAL A 93 6.03 -6.75 4.41
C VAL A 93 6.82 -5.63 5.07
N ALA A 94 7.80 -5.03 4.41
CA ALA A 94 8.50 -3.87 4.97
C ALA A 94 7.72 -2.57 4.72
N GLN A 95 7.96 -1.52 5.50
CA GLN A 95 7.32 -0.20 5.30
C GLN A 95 7.46 0.32 3.86
N TRP A 96 8.55 0.00 3.17
CA TRP A 96 8.81 0.41 1.78
C TRP A 96 8.92 -0.75 0.78
N THR A 97 8.31 -1.90 1.06
CA THR A 97 8.06 -2.93 0.02
C THR A 97 6.86 -2.54 -0.80
N PHE A 98 6.86 -2.77 -2.11
CA PHE A 98 5.79 -2.35 -3.01
C PHE A 98 5.24 -3.52 -3.84
N PHE A 99 3.96 -3.46 -4.18
CA PHE A 99 3.23 -4.37 -5.04
C PHE A 99 3.29 -5.82 -4.53
N ASN A 100 3.93 -6.73 -5.28
CA ASN A 100 4.06 -8.14 -4.92
C ASN A 100 5.30 -8.44 -4.05
N ASP A 101 6.07 -7.42 -3.67
CA ASP A 101 7.25 -7.60 -2.85
C ASP A 101 6.89 -7.85 -1.38
N HIS A 102 7.57 -8.82 -0.77
CA HIS A 102 7.35 -9.23 0.61
C HIS A 102 8.66 -9.78 1.21
N ARG A 103 8.62 -10.14 2.50
CA ARG A 103 9.78 -10.50 3.32
C ARG A 103 9.65 -11.89 3.93
#